data_AF-A0A5K7TQC9-F1
#
_entry.id   AF-A0A5K7TQC9-F1
#
_cell.length_a   1.000
_cell.length_b   1.000
_cell.length_c   1.000
_cell.angle_alpha   90.00
_cell.angle_beta   90.00
_cell.angle_gamma   90.00
#
_symmetry.space_group_name_H-M   'P 1'
#
loop_
_entity.id
_entity.type
_entity.pdbx_description
1 polymer ?
#
loop_
_entity_poly.entity_id
_entity_poly.type
_entity_poly.pdbx_seq_one_letter_code
_entity_poly.pdbx_strand_id
1 'polypeptide(L)'
;MTLQPALLSGSAIDQSSRLIRMKEVVELVGLARPTIYKLMSQPESTFPQPVKLTDSTARGAPVAWVLSEVQAWTRARIAARDKVAA
;
A
#
# COMPACT_ATOMS: atom_id res chain seq x y z
N MET A 1 -1.07 3.47 38.75
CA MET A 1 0.06 3.65 37.81
C MET A 1 0.20 2.35 37.04
N THR A 2 -0.61 2.15 36.02
CA THR A 2 -0.74 0.86 35.34
C THR A 2 0.46 0.67 34.42
N LEU A 3 1.35 -0.24 34.78
CA LEU A 3 2.45 -0.66 33.93
C LEU A 3 1.87 -1.47 32.78
N GLN A 4 1.89 -0.90 31.58
CA GLN A 4 1.61 -1.62 30.35
C GLN A 4 2.79 -2.59 30.11
N PRO A 5 2.57 -3.92 30.01
CA PRO A 5 3.63 -4.81 29.58
C PRO A 5 3.90 -4.51 28.11
N ALA A 6 5.09 -3.98 27.82
CA ALA A 6 5.63 -3.96 26.46
C ALA A 6 5.82 -5.43 26.06
N LEU A 7 4.85 -5.98 25.34
CA LEU A 7 4.97 -7.30 24.75
C LEU A 7 6.20 -7.26 23.85
N LEU A 8 7.18 -8.10 24.19
CA LEU A 8 8.35 -8.36 23.39
C LEU A 8 7.86 -8.87 22.03
N SER A 9 7.79 -7.98 21.03
CA SER A 9 7.50 -8.32 19.64
C SER A 9 8.66 -9.16 19.13
N GLY A 10 8.59 -10.47 19.34
CA GLY A 10 9.54 -11.42 18.77
C GLY A 10 9.55 -11.25 17.26
N SER A 11 10.62 -10.66 16.72
CA SER A 11 10.91 -10.44 15.28
C SER A 11 9.65 -10.41 14.38
N ALA A 12 8.70 -9.54 14.71
CA ALA A 12 7.56 -9.30 13.84
C ALA A 12 8.12 -8.52 12.66
N ILE A 13 8.13 -9.14 11.46
CA ILE A 13 8.41 -8.43 10.21
C ILE A 13 7.65 -7.11 10.25
N ASP A 14 8.36 -5.99 10.19
CA ASP A 14 7.75 -4.67 10.23
C ASP A 14 6.83 -4.53 9.02
N GLN A 15 5.52 -4.65 9.27
CA GLN A 15 4.50 -4.57 8.24
C GLN A 15 4.44 -3.16 7.63
N SER A 16 5.04 -2.18 8.31
CA SER A 16 5.15 -0.80 7.85
C SER A 16 6.07 -0.68 6.64
N SER A 17 7.19 -1.42 6.63
CA SER A 17 8.19 -1.45 5.55
C SER A 17 8.07 -2.66 4.62
N ARG A 18 7.11 -3.56 4.86
CA ARG A 18 6.87 -4.72 3.98
C ARG A 18 6.52 -4.26 2.57
N LEU A 19 7.28 -4.75 1.59
CA LEU A 19 7.03 -4.54 0.17
C LEU A 19 6.16 -5.66 -0.41
N ILE A 20 5.11 -5.30 -1.13
CA ILE A 20 4.16 -6.23 -1.76
C ILE A 20 4.18 -6.10 -3.28
N ARG A 21 3.97 -7.22 -3.98
CA ARG A 21 3.92 -7.25 -5.45
C ARG A 21 2.52 -6.93 -5.96
N MET A 22 2.42 -6.60 -7.25
CA MET A 22 1.16 -6.26 -7.92
C MET A 22 0.03 -7.26 -7.64
N LYS A 23 0.32 -8.57 -7.55
CA LYS A 23 -0.70 -9.58 -7.22
C LYS A 23 -1.38 -9.29 -5.88
N GLU A 24 -0.59 -9.05 -4.83
CA GLU A 24 -1.12 -8.72 -3.50
C GLU A 24 -1.83 -7.36 -3.50
N VAL A 25 -1.31 -6.37 -4.24
CA VAL A 25 -1.99 -5.06 -4.37
C VAL A 25 -3.40 -5.25 -4.94
N VAL A 26 -3.56 -6.01 -6.02
CA VAL A 26 -4.85 -6.33 -6.63
C VAL A 26 -5.79 -7.00 -5.62
N GLU A 27 -5.29 -7.99 -4.87
CA GLU A 27 -6.06 -8.69 -3.84
C GLU A 27 -6.50 -7.76 -2.70
N LEU A 28 -5.63 -6.84 -2.26
CA LEU A 28 -5.92 -5.91 -1.17
C LEU A 28 -6.87 -4.78 -1.54
N VAL A 29 -6.76 -4.24 -2.77
CA VAL A 29 -7.58 -3.08 -3.19
C VAL A 29 -8.81 -3.46 -4.01
N GLY A 30 -8.90 -4.71 -4.48
CA GLY A 30 -10.00 -5.20 -5.31
C GLY A 30 -10.07 -4.58 -6.71
N LEU A 31 -8.98 -3.97 -7.18
CA LEU A 31 -8.89 -3.33 -8.50
C LEU A 31 -8.06 -4.15 -9.46
N ALA A 32 -8.49 -4.24 -10.71
CA ALA A 32 -7.71 -4.86 -11.78
C ALA A 32 -6.44 -4.05 -12.08
N ARG A 33 -5.39 -4.74 -12.54
CA ARG A 33 -4.08 -4.14 -12.87
C ARG A 33 -4.17 -2.91 -13.79
N PRO A 34 -4.97 -2.89 -14.88
CA PRO A 34 -5.07 -1.71 -15.74
C PRO A 34 -5.58 -0.47 -15.00
N THR A 35 -6.52 -0.66 -14.07
CA THR A 35 -7.05 0.43 -13.24
C THR A 35 -6.00 0.97 -12.28
N ILE A 36 -5.20 0.10 -11.68
CA ILE A 36 -4.09 0.52 -10.82
C ILE A 36 -3.08 1.37 -11.61
N TYR A 37 -2.69 0.92 -12.81
CA TYR A 37 -1.80 1.73 -13.66
C TYR A 37 -2.41 3.07 -14.06
N LYS A 38 -3.72 3.11 -14.36
CA LYS A 38 -4.42 4.36 -14.62
C LYS A 38 -4.37 5.31 -13.42
N LEU A 39 -4.65 4.80 -12.22
CA LEU A 39 -4.55 5.57 -10.97
C LEU A 39 -3.12 6.10 -10.75
N MET A 40 -2.09 5.31 -11.04
CA MET A 40 -0.70 5.76 -10.89
C MET A 40 -0.31 6.86 -11.88
N SER A 41 -0.92 6.89 -13.07
CA SER A 41 -0.66 7.90 -14.10
C SER A 41 -1.40 9.22 -13.89
N GLN A 42 -2.39 9.24 -13.01
CA GLN A 42 -3.21 10.42 -12.73
C GLN A 42 -2.52 11.32 -11.70
N PRO A 43 -2.18 12.58 -12.03
CA PRO A 43 -1.51 13.50 -11.10
C PRO A 43 -2.30 13.77 -9.82
N GLU A 44 -3.63 13.75 -9.90
CA GLU A 44 -4.56 13.97 -8.79
C GLU A 44 -4.78 12.73 -7.90
N SER A 45 -4.27 11.58 -8.32
CA SER A 45 -4.47 10.32 -7.62
C SER A 45 -3.60 10.23 -6.37
N THR A 46 -4.22 9.84 -5.26
CA THR A 46 -3.52 9.55 -4.01
C THR A 46 -3.02 8.10 -3.93
N PHE A 47 -3.12 7.33 -5.02
CA PHE A 47 -2.68 5.95 -5.03
C PHE A 47 -1.15 5.85 -4.90
N PRO A 48 -0.61 4.93 -4.06
CA PRO A 48 0.82 4.84 -3.81
C PRO A 48 1.65 4.54 -5.07
N GLN A 49 2.81 5.19 -5.18
CA GLN A 49 3.76 4.97 -6.27
C GLN A 49 4.65 3.74 -5.97
N PRO A 50 5.07 2.98 -6.99
CA PRO A 50 5.91 1.81 -6.79
C PRO A 50 7.35 2.17 -6.41
N VAL A 51 7.92 1.34 -5.54
CA VAL A 51 9.35 1.32 -5.22
C VAL A 51 10.06 0.39 -6.20
N LYS A 52 11.13 0.88 -6.84
CA LYS A 52 12.03 0.04 -7.66
C LYS A 52 12.81 -0.90 -6.75
N LEU A 53 12.88 -2.18 -7.10
CA LEU A 53 13.60 -3.18 -6.30
C LEU A 53 15.06 -3.37 -6.74
N THR A 54 15.45 -2.75 -7.85
CA THR A 54 16.78 -2.82 -8.44
C THR A 54 17.12 -1.48 -9.07
N ASP A 55 18.40 -1.19 -9.25
CA ASP A 55 18.88 0.02 -9.94
C ASP A 55 18.66 0.02 -11.45
N SER A 56 18.16 -1.09 -12.01
CA SER A 56 17.85 -1.20 -13.43
C SER A 56 16.81 -0.16 -13.86
N THR A 57 17.13 0.58 -14.92
CA THR A 57 16.23 1.50 -15.60
C THR A 57 15.50 0.86 -16.78
N ALA A 58 15.69 -0.46 -16.99
CA ALA A 58 15.06 -1.19 -18.07
C ALA A 58 13.53 -1.14 -17.98
N ARG A 59 12.87 -1.12 -19.14
CA ARG A 59 11.41 -1.28 -19.21
C ARG A 59 11.03 -2.63 -18.62
N GLY A 60 10.22 -2.62 -17.57
CA GLY A 60 9.80 -3.84 -16.87
C GLY A 60 10.70 -4.24 -15.69
N ALA A 61 11.63 -3.38 -15.26
CA ALA A 61 12.34 -3.58 -14.00
C ALA A 61 11.36 -3.88 -12.85
N PRO A 62 11.69 -4.82 -11.95
CA PRO A 62 10.78 -5.25 -10.91
C PRO A 62 10.47 -4.12 -9.93
N VAL A 63 9.18 -3.97 -9.61
CA VAL A 63 8.70 -3.01 -8.62
C VAL A 63 7.82 -3.66 -7.56
N ALA A 64 7.65 -2.96 -6.44
CA ALA A 64 6.73 -3.30 -5.35
C ALA A 64 6.08 -2.04 -4.77
N TRP A 65 5.14 -2.22 -3.85
CA TRP A 65 4.50 -1.14 -3.09
C TRP A 65 4.70 -1.36 -1.60
N VAL A 66 4.74 -0.28 -0.83
CA VAL A 66 4.76 -0.38 0.62
C VAL A 66 3.36 -0.79 1.10
N LEU A 67 3.27 -1.88 1.86
CA LEU A 67 1.99 -2.42 2.34
C LEU A 67 1.19 -1.37 3.12
N SER A 68 1.86 -0.66 4.02
CA SER A 68 1.22 0.35 4.88
C SER A 68 0.61 1.51 4.09
N GLU A 69 1.24 1.95 3.01
CA GLU A 69 0.72 2.99 2.11
C GLU A 69 -0.53 2.50 1.36
N VAL A 70 -0.50 1.27 0.83
CA VAL A 70 -1.66 0.67 0.15
C VAL A 70 -2.83 0.53 1.11
N GLN A 71 -2.59 0.07 2.34
CA GLN A 71 -3.62 -0.02 3.36
C GLN A 71 -4.15 1.36 3.78
N ALA A 72 -3.28 2.36 3.89
CA ALA A 72 -3.69 3.73 4.20
C ALA A 72 -4.60 4.31 3.13
N TRP A 73 -4.27 4.08 1.85
CA TRP A 73 -5.11 4.43 0.73
C TRP A 73 -6.49 3.74 0.79
N THR A 74 -6.53 2.44 1.06
CA THR A 74 -7.80 1.70 1.22
C THR A 74 -8.66 2.28 2.34
N ARG A 75 -8.06 2.59 3.50
CA ARG A 75 -8.78 3.24 4.61
C ARG A 75 -9.30 4.62 4.22
N ALA A 76 -8.54 5.41 3.47
CA ALA A 76 -8.99 6.72 2.99
C ALA A 76 -10.20 6.61 2.05
N ARG A 77 -10.26 5.57 1.19
CA ARG A 77 -11.44 5.29 0.34
C ARG A 77 -12.68 4.96 1.16
N ILE A 78 -12.53 4.14 2.20
CA ILE A 78 -13.63 3.80 3.12
C ILE A 78 -14.12 5.06 3.83
N ALA A 79 -13.21 5.86 4.41
CA ALA A 79 -13.57 7.09 5.08
C ALA A 79 -14.25 8.11 4.14
N ALA A 80 -13.79 8.22 2.89
CA ALA A 80 -14.43 9.09 1.89
C ALA A 80 -15.86 8.66 1.57
N ARG A 81 -16.12 7.34 1.47
CA ARG A 81 -17.49 6.81 1.32
C ARG A 81 -18.34 7.20 2.53
N ASP A 82 -17.82 6.99 3.73
CA ASP A 82 -18.59 7.18 4.97
C ASP A 82 -18.93 8.66 5.21
N LYS A 83 -18.06 9.59 4.78
CA LYS A 83 -18.34 11.04 4.81
C LYS A 83 -19.45 11.50 3.86
N VAL A 84 -19.70 10.77 2.78
CA VAL A 84 -20.79 11.09 1.83
C VAL A 84 -22.13 10.53 2.31
N ALA A 85 -22.10 9.49 3.16
CA ALA A 85 -23.29 8.85 3.71
C ALA A 85 -23.82 9.50 4.99
N ALA A 86 -23.10 10.48 5.56
CA ALA A 86 -23.46 11.25 6.76
C ALA A 86 -23.98 12.63 6.37
#